data_AF-A0A2W5MTQ4-F1
#
_entry.id   AF-A0A2W5MTQ4-F1
#
_cell.length_a   1.000
_cell.length_b   1.000
_cell.length_c   1.000
_cell.angle_alpha   90.00
_cell.angle_beta   90.00
_cell.angle_gamma   90.00
#
_symmetry.space_group_name_H-M   'P 1'
#
loop_
_entity.id
_entity.type
_entity.pdbx_description
1 polymer ?
#
loop_
_entity_poly.entity_id
_entity_poly.type
_entity_poly.pdbx_seq_one_letter_code
_entity_poly.pdbx_strand_id
1 'polypeptide(L)' 'MQFTPDEMIKVQDYLRRTFGNPAIGVKPRAQAADSIEILLNGEFLGICYKNEEDGETSFDFNMSILDIDLEG' A
#
# COMPACT_ATOMS: atom_id res chain seq x y z
N MET A 1 -12.30 0.25 10.88
CA MET A 1 -11.45 0.25 9.67
C MET A 1 -10.47 1.43 9.64
N GLN A 2 -9.52 1.50 10.58
CA GLN A 2 -8.35 2.40 10.49
C GLN A 2 -7.09 1.54 10.40
N PHE A 3 -6.11 1.98 9.62
CA PHE A 3 -4.77 1.38 9.61
C PHE A 3 -4.05 1.67 10.93
N THR A 4 -3.60 0.62 11.59
CA THR A 4 -2.68 0.71 12.73
C THR A 4 -1.23 0.74 12.24
N PRO A 5 -0.28 1.29 13.03
CA PRO A 5 1.14 1.25 12.70
C PRO A 5 1.67 -0.17 12.44
N ASP A 6 1.19 -1.16 13.21
CA ASP A 6 1.59 -2.55 13.05
C ASP A 6 1.10 -3.16 11.72
N GLU A 7 -0.13 -2.81 11.29
CA GLU A 7 -0.66 -3.24 10.00
C GLU A 7 0.11 -2.61 8.84
N MET A 8 0.52 -1.34 8.96
CA MET A 8 1.36 -0.68 7.98
C MET A 8 2.70 -1.39 7.80
N ILE A 9 3.34 -1.78 8.91
CA ILE A 9 4.60 -2.54 8.90
C ILE A 9 4.39 -3.90 8.24
N LYS A 10 3.32 -4.63 8.60
CA LYS A 10 2.99 -5.93 8.02
C LYS A 10 2.76 -5.85 6.51
N VAL A 11 2.02 -4.84 6.03
CA VAL A 11 1.78 -4.63 4.59
C VAL A 11 3.09 -4.30 3.89
N GLN A 12 3.91 -3.39 4.44
CA GLN A 12 5.20 -3.03 3.87
C GLN A 12 6.11 -4.26 3.74
N ASP A 13 6.27 -5.05 4.80
CA ASP A 13 7.13 -6.23 4.82
C ASP A 13 6.61 -7.33 3.89
N TYR A 14 5.28 -7.49 3.81
CA TYR A 14 4.65 -8.39 2.85
C TYR A 14 5.00 -7.98 1.40
N LEU A 15 4.79 -6.72 1.02
CA LEU A 15 5.08 -6.25 -0.34
C LEU A 15 6.58 -6.35 -0.68
N ARG A 16 7.46 -5.98 0.26
CA ARG A 16 8.91 -6.14 0.10
C ARG A 16 9.31 -7.58 -0.17
N ARG A 17 8.75 -8.53 0.58
CA ARG A 17 9.00 -9.97 0.39
C ARG A 17 8.42 -10.47 -0.92
N THR A 18 7.19 -10.09 -1.24
CA THR A 18 6.47 -10.54 -2.45
C THR A 18 7.16 -10.08 -3.73
N PHE A 19 7.62 -8.83 -3.78
CA PHE A 19 8.27 -8.25 -4.96
C PHE A 19 9.80 -8.32 -4.92
N GLY A 20 10.39 -8.83 -3.83
CA GLY A 20 11.84 -8.87 -3.65
C GLY A 20 12.50 -7.49 -3.64
N ASN A 21 11.75 -6.43 -3.28
CA ASN A 21 12.19 -5.05 -3.40
C ASN A 21 12.16 -4.33 -2.04
N PRO A 22 13.30 -4.12 -1.37
CA PRO A 22 13.35 -3.48 -0.06
C PRO A 22 13.05 -1.97 -0.11
N ALA A 23 13.07 -1.35 -1.28
CA ALA A 23 12.80 0.07 -1.46
C ALA A 23 11.29 0.43 -1.42
N ILE A 24 10.41 -0.58 -1.31
CA ILE A 24 9.00 -0.35 -1.07
C ILE A 24 8.81 0.25 0.33
N GLY A 25 8.10 1.36 0.41
CA GLY A 25 7.71 2.04 1.65
C GLY A 25 6.20 2.25 1.73
N VAL A 26 5.73 2.59 2.93
CA VAL A 26 4.33 2.96 3.16
C VAL A 26 4.22 4.29 3.89
N LYS A 27 3.17 5.05 3.61
CA LYS A 27 2.90 6.35 4.26
C LYS A 27 1.41 6.50 4.58
N PRO A 28 1.05 7.03 5.77
CA PRO A 28 -0.35 7.22 6.12
C PRO A 28 -0.94 8.39 5.32
N ARG A 29 -2.24 8.31 5.02
CA ARG A 29 -2.97 9.39 4.36
C ARG A 29 -3.65 10.27 5.41
N ALA A 30 -3.46 11.59 5.30
CA ALA A 30 -4.02 12.54 6.25
C ALA A 30 -5.55 12.63 6.22
N GLN A 31 -6.16 12.37 5.07
CA GLN A 31 -7.61 12.52 4.85
C GLN A 31 -8.38 11.20 4.80
N ALA A 32 -7.69 10.05 4.81
CA ALA A 32 -8.29 8.73 4.62
C ALA A 32 -7.58 7.70 5.51
N ALA A 33 -8.07 7.52 6.73
CA ALA A 33 -7.43 6.67 7.74
C ALA A 33 -7.56 5.16 7.48
N ASP A 34 -8.44 4.79 6.55
CA ASP A 34 -8.68 3.44 6.04
C ASP A 34 -7.68 3.02 4.96
N SER A 35 -6.73 3.89 4.59
CA SER A 35 -5.81 3.64 3.49
C SER A 35 -4.43 4.25 3.67
N ILE A 36 -3.46 3.68 2.95
CA ILE A 36 -2.05 4.09 2.95
C ILE A 36 -1.53 4.25 1.52
N GLU A 37 -0.59 5.16 1.34
CA GLU A 37 0.19 5.27 0.11
C GLU A 37 1.29 4.21 0.12
N ILE A 38 1.43 3.49 -0.99
CA ILE A 38 2.59 2.64 -1.27
C ILE A 38 3.57 3.46 -2.09
N LEU A 39 4.84 3.46 -1.69
CA LEU A 39 5.89 4.18 -2.37
C LEU A 39 6.99 3.23 -2.84
N LEU A 40 7.64 3.56 -3.94
CA LEU A 40 8.86 2.93 -4.40
C LEU A 40 9.95 3.99 -4.52
N ASN A 41 11.07 3.84 -3.80
CA ASN A 41 12.12 4.87 -3.76
C ASN A 41 11.62 6.28 -3.36
N GLY A 42 10.52 6.36 -2.62
CA GLY A 42 9.88 7.63 -2.24
C GLY A 42 8.91 8.21 -3.26
N GLU A 43 8.77 7.59 -4.43
CA GLU A 43 7.76 7.94 -5.44
C GLU A 43 6.47 7.17 -5.20
N PHE A 44 5.33 7.80 -5.49
CA PHE A 44 4.02 7.18 -5.30
C PHE A 44 3.81 6.03 -6.30
N LEU A 45 3.49 4.84 -5.78
CA LEU A 45 3.23 3.63 -6.56
C LEU A 45 1.73 3.28 -6.61
N GLY A 46 1.00 3.55 -5.54
CA GLY A 46 -0.42 3.22 -5.47
C GLY A 46 -1.00 3.39 -4.06
N ILE A 47 -2.22 2.92 -3.87
CA ILE A 47 -2.95 3.01 -2.60
C ILE A 47 -3.33 1.61 -2.14
N CYS A 48 -3.14 1.33 -0.85
CA CYS A 48 -3.67 0.13 -0.21
C CYS A 48 -4.79 0.52 0.75
N TYR A 49 -5.96 -0.11 0.58
CA TYR A 49 -7.14 0.07 1.43
C TYR A 49 -7.26 -1.09 2.40
N LYS A 50 -7.74 -0.81 3.61
CA LYS A 50 -8.09 -1.82 4.61
C LYS A 50 -9.60 -2.00 4.61
N ASN A 51 -10.04 -3.24 4.47
CA ASN A 51 -11.43 -3.63 4.59
C ASN A 51 -11.59 -4.59 5.77
N GLU A 52 -12.64 -4.37 6.57
CA GLU A 52 -13.04 -5.28 7.65
C GLU A 52 -14.49 -5.70 7.37
N GLU A 53 -14.70 -6.97 7.06
CA GLU A 53 -16.01 -7.55 6.75
C GLU A 53 -16.18 -8.85 7.53
N ASP A 54 -17.29 -9.00 8.25
CA ASP A 54 -17.62 -10.19 9.08
C ASP A 54 -16.50 -10.67 10.03
N GLY A 55 -15.66 -9.74 10.50
CA GLY A 55 -14.54 -10.04 11.41
C GLY A 55 -13.25 -10.48 10.69
N GLU A 56 -13.27 -10.58 9.37
CA GLU A 56 -12.09 -10.79 8.54
C GLU A 56 -11.50 -9.45 8.11
N THR A 57 -10.17 -9.36 8.09
CA THR A 57 -9.44 -8.18 7.61
C THR A 57 -8.75 -8.49 6.30
N SER A 58 -9.05 -7.71 5.27
CA SER A 58 -8.40 -7.77 3.96
C SER A 58 -7.74 -6.43 3.61
N PHE A 59 -6.77 -6.50 2.70
CA PHE A 59 -6.00 -5.35 2.23
C PHE A 59 -5.98 -5.32 0.71
N ASP A 60 -6.54 -4.27 0.12
CA ASP A 60 -6.70 -4.12 -1.32
C ASP A 60 -5.70 -3.11 -1.87
N PHE A 61 -4.68 -3.60 -2.56
CA PHE A 61 -3.68 -2.76 -3.22
C PHE A 61 -4.11 -2.41 -4.64
N ASN A 62 -4.27 -1.12 -4.91
CA ASN A 62 -4.60 -0.57 -6.21
C ASN A 62 -3.39 0.22 -6.75
N MET A 63 -2.87 -0.21 -7.89
CA MET A 63 -1.84 0.48 -8.66
C MET A 63 -2.42 0.80 -10.03
N SER A 64 -2.47 2.08 -10.37
CA SER A 64 -2.80 2.52 -11.72
C SER A 64 -1.53 2.56 -12.54
N ILE A 65 -1.59 1.98 -13.73
CA ILE A 65 -0.52 2.07 -14.73
C ILE A 65 -1.10 2.88 -15.88
N LEU A 66 -0.45 4.00 -16.20
CA LEU A 66 -0.83 4.87 -17.31
C LEU A 66 0.03 4.56 -18.53
N ASP A 67 -0.45 4.94 -19.72
CA ASP A 67 0.29 4.72 -20.97
C ASP A 67 1.70 5.34 -20.91
N ILE A 68 1.86 6.51 -20.27
CA ILE A 68 3.15 7.18 -20.08
C ILE A 68 4.13 6.37 -19.21
N ASP A 69 3.63 5.53 -18.29
CA ASP A 69 4.48 4.68 -17.45
C ASP A 69 5.03 3.48 -18.24
N LEU A 70 4.44 3.17 -19.40
CA LEU A 70 4.84 2.09 -20.29
C LEU A 70 5.81 2.56 -21.39
N GLU A 71 6.01 3.87 -21.54
CA GLU A 71 6.98 4.43 -22.48
C GLU A 71 8.41 4.28 -21.92
N GLY A 72 9.00 3.10 -22.15
CA GLY A 72 10.37 2.74 -21.79
C GLY A 72 11.09 1.95 -22.88
#